data_AF-A0A449AHJ3-F1
#
_entry.id   AF-A0A449AHJ3-F1
#
_cell.length_a   1.000
_cell.length_b   1.000
_cell.length_c   1.000
_cell.angle_alpha   90.00
_cell.angle_beta   90.00
_cell.angle_gamma   90.00
#
_symmetry.space_group_name_H-M   'P 1'
#
loop_
_entity.id
_entity.type
_entity.pdbx_description
1 polymer ?
#
loop_
_entity_poly.entity_id
_entity_poly.type
_entity_poly.pdbx_seq_one_letter_code
_entity_poly.pdbx_strand_id
1 'polypeptide(L)'
;MNKLIVWALFDDANRSIYKALQNDNDVVVYSFGINDKENENNYIKIDLSLNNKTLVQDINKLIKKVGAPDIVFASPPCRAWTTANPGKALKNILENGNLELKNYSHFIAYNEYAQWHAKRDFFKEQSSILEAQSTTLATILILQLLKPKIFFIENPQSSRIFKYINSFCNFETINNKLHYFAYDKNFPKKATTFASNYYFDTKTTKEKSNIKMINLGNYNDRSAIPNELIIDLIYQSKGIIWKKKN
;
A
#
# COMPACT_ATOMS: atom_id res chain seq x y z
N MET A 1 -18.35 23.30 6.38
CA MET A 1 -18.39 21.81 6.47
C MET A 1 -17.17 21.35 7.27
N ASN A 2 -17.28 20.30 8.10
CA ASN A 2 -16.09 19.72 8.72
C ASN A 2 -15.22 19.08 7.63
N LYS A 3 -13.93 19.44 7.61
CA LYS A 3 -12.94 18.85 6.69
C LYS A 3 -12.85 17.35 6.92
N LEU A 4 -12.69 16.59 5.84
CA LEU A 4 -12.44 15.14 5.89
C LEU A 4 -11.01 14.89 6.37
N ILE A 5 -10.85 13.97 7.32
CA ILE A 5 -9.53 13.56 7.80
C ILE A 5 -9.05 12.36 7.00
N VAL A 6 -7.90 12.49 6.35
CA VAL A 6 -7.24 11.43 5.59
C VAL A 6 -5.99 10.98 6.35
N TRP A 7 -5.91 9.69 6.65
CA TRP A 7 -4.69 9.07 7.14
C TRP A 7 -4.00 8.33 6.01
N ALA A 8 -2.77 8.73 5.69
CA ALA A 8 -1.93 8.12 4.67
C ALA A 8 -0.86 7.23 5.33
N LEU A 9 -1.18 5.95 5.48
CA LEU A 9 -0.34 4.92 6.08
C LEU A 9 0.75 4.48 5.11
N PHE A 10 1.98 4.36 5.61
CA PHE A 10 3.19 4.05 4.82
C PHE A 10 3.53 5.13 3.78
N ASP A 11 2.98 6.34 3.92
CA ASP A 11 3.23 7.49 3.05
C ASP A 11 4.51 8.22 3.46
N ASP A 12 5.61 7.46 3.49
CA ASP A 12 6.88 7.87 4.11
C ASP A 12 7.86 8.48 3.09
N ALA A 13 8.06 7.79 1.97
CA ALA A 13 9.02 8.15 0.94
C ALA A 13 8.65 9.46 0.21
N ASN A 14 7.85 9.37 -0.86
CA ASN A 14 7.49 10.53 -1.67
C ASN A 14 6.40 11.40 -1.00
N ARG A 15 5.68 10.88 -0.01
CA ARG A 15 4.48 11.52 0.57
C ARG A 15 3.42 11.87 -0.48
N SER A 16 3.16 10.93 -1.41
CA SER A 16 2.33 11.19 -2.61
C SER A 16 0.92 11.65 -2.23
N ILE A 17 0.32 11.02 -1.21
CA ILE A 17 -1.04 11.34 -0.77
C ILE A 17 -1.10 12.77 -0.21
N TYR A 18 -0.16 13.13 0.65
CA TYR A 18 -0.09 14.49 1.19
C TYR A 18 0.13 15.53 0.08
N LYS A 19 1.12 15.33 -0.79
CA LYS A 19 1.46 16.29 -1.86
C LYS A 19 0.28 16.55 -2.81
N ALA A 20 -0.50 15.52 -3.12
CA ALA A 20 -1.64 15.64 -4.01
C ALA A 20 -2.81 16.44 -3.39
N LEU A 21 -2.96 16.40 -2.06
CA LEU A 21 -4.15 16.89 -1.35
C LEU A 21 -3.89 18.09 -0.44
N GLN A 22 -2.64 18.53 -0.26
CA GLN A 22 -2.28 19.64 0.65
C GLN A 22 -2.99 20.97 0.32
N ASN A 23 -3.45 21.14 -0.92
CA ASN A 23 -4.17 22.34 -1.38
C ASN A 23 -5.70 22.14 -1.44
N ASP A 24 -6.22 20.97 -1.04
CA ASP A 24 -7.66 20.72 -0.99
C ASP A 24 -8.24 21.28 0.33
N ASN A 25 -9.08 22.31 0.22
CA ASN A 25 -9.64 23.00 1.38
C ASN A 25 -10.60 22.15 2.22
N ASP A 26 -11.15 21.06 1.66
CA ASP A 26 -12.09 20.18 2.37
C ASP A 26 -11.41 19.00 3.05
N VAL A 27 -10.08 18.87 2.95
CA VAL A 27 -9.33 17.70 3.42
C VAL A 27 -8.18 18.13 4.33
N VAL A 28 -7.87 17.29 5.32
CA VAL A 28 -6.64 17.36 6.09
C VAL A 28 -5.95 16.00 6.00
N VAL A 29 -4.67 15.99 5.62
CA VAL A 29 -3.89 14.75 5.45
C VAL A 29 -2.79 14.63 6.50
N TYR A 30 -2.78 13.48 7.17
CA TYR A 30 -1.69 13.04 8.03
C TYR A 30 -0.96 11.87 7.38
N SER A 31 0.34 12.01 7.11
CA SER A 31 1.19 10.91 6.63
C SER A 31 1.81 10.18 7.80
N PHE A 32 1.93 8.85 7.69
CA PHE A 32 2.50 7.99 8.73
C PHE A 32 3.62 7.13 8.14
N GLY A 33 4.76 7.07 8.83
CA GLY A 33 5.94 6.35 8.38
C GLY A 33 6.99 6.16 9.47
N ILE A 34 8.12 5.55 9.13
CA ILE A 34 9.20 5.22 10.08
C ILE A 34 10.39 6.17 10.01
N ASN A 35 10.55 6.93 8.92
CA ASN A 35 11.65 7.89 8.81
C ASN A 35 11.41 9.12 9.68
N ASP A 36 12.49 9.83 10.00
CA ASP A 36 12.46 11.11 10.71
C ASP A 36 12.18 12.27 9.75
N LYS A 37 11.13 13.04 10.05
CA LYS A 37 10.74 14.27 9.32
C LYS A 37 10.32 15.36 10.30
N GLU A 38 11.26 15.78 11.15
CA GLU A 38 11.02 16.65 12.32
C GLU A 38 10.37 18.00 11.99
N ASN A 39 10.52 18.48 10.74
CA ASN A 39 9.98 19.77 10.30
C ASN A 39 8.58 19.69 9.65
N GLU A 40 7.98 18.50 9.56
CA GLU A 40 6.71 18.28 8.87
C GLU A 40 5.57 17.99 9.88
N ASN A 41 4.83 19.04 10.27
CA ASN A 41 3.77 18.95 11.30
C ASN A 41 2.66 17.93 11.02
N ASN A 42 2.49 17.53 9.76
CA ASN A 42 1.47 16.58 9.32
C ASN A 42 2.06 15.19 9.00
N TYR A 43 3.32 14.97 9.35
CA TYR A 43 3.97 13.67 9.32
C TYR A 43 4.10 13.11 10.74
N ILE A 44 3.75 11.84 10.91
CA ILE A 44 3.76 11.16 12.21
C ILE A 44 4.66 9.94 12.09
N LYS A 45 5.77 9.97 12.83
CA LYS A 45 6.67 8.83 12.94
C LYS A 45 6.05 7.74 13.82
N ILE A 46 5.80 6.57 13.23
CA ILE A 46 5.25 5.39 13.89
C ILE A 46 5.63 4.14 13.09
N ASP A 47 6.03 3.07 13.79
CA ASP A 47 6.13 1.74 13.19
C ASP A 47 4.73 1.14 13.05
N LEU A 48 4.28 1.01 11.80
CA LEU A 48 2.98 0.45 11.40
C LEU A 48 3.03 -1.06 11.14
N SER A 49 3.94 -1.78 11.80
CA SER A 49 4.04 -3.24 11.75
C SER A 49 3.58 -3.87 13.07
N LEU A 50 3.25 -5.16 13.07
CA LEU A 50 2.96 -5.92 14.29
C LEU A 50 4.18 -6.12 15.20
N ASN A 51 5.39 -5.74 14.76
CA ASN A 51 6.56 -5.71 15.65
C ASN A 51 6.44 -4.57 16.66
N ASN A 52 5.67 -3.52 16.35
CA ASN A 52 5.29 -2.50 17.30
C ASN A 52 4.25 -3.04 18.30
N LYS A 53 4.73 -3.50 19.46
CA LYS A 53 3.89 -4.05 20.54
C LYS A 53 2.90 -3.04 21.13
N THR A 54 3.12 -1.74 20.94
CA THR A 54 2.23 -0.68 21.40
C THR A 54 1.34 -0.11 20.29
N LEU A 55 1.33 -0.70 19.08
CA LEU A 55 0.63 -0.17 17.91
C LEU A 55 -0.82 0.25 18.21
N VAL A 56 -1.61 -0.59 18.87
CA VAL A 56 -3.02 -0.28 19.21
C VAL A 56 -3.11 0.94 20.15
N GLN A 57 -2.23 1.02 21.15
CA GLN A 57 -2.20 2.15 22.08
C GLN A 57 -1.77 3.43 21.37
N ASP A 58 -0.80 3.34 20.47
CA ASP A 58 -0.29 4.47 19.71
C ASP A 58 -1.35 4.99 18.74
N ILE A 59 -2.04 4.11 18.01
CA ILE A 59 -3.18 4.50 17.16
C ILE A 59 -4.29 5.16 17.98
N ASN A 60 -4.64 4.63 19.16
CA ASN A 60 -5.63 5.26 20.04
C ASN A 60 -5.21 6.65 20.53
N LYS A 61 -3.92 6.86 20.84
CA LYS A 61 -3.39 8.20 21.16
C LYS A 61 -3.47 9.13 19.95
N LEU A 62 -3.20 8.63 18.75
CA LEU A 62 -3.27 9.39 17.51
C LEU A 62 -4.70 9.82 17.18
N ILE A 63 -5.69 8.95 17.37
CA ILE A 63 -7.11 9.32 17.24
C ILE A 63 -7.44 10.51 18.15
N LYS A 64 -6.96 10.51 19.40
CA LYS A 64 -7.18 11.63 20.34
C LYS A 64 -6.43 12.90 19.91
N LYS A 65 -5.27 12.76 19.27
CA LYS A 65 -4.39 13.89 18.88
C LYS A 65 -4.85 14.56 17.58
N VAL A 66 -5.16 13.78 16.54
CA VAL A 66 -5.41 14.29 15.18
C VAL A 66 -6.79 13.93 14.63
N GLY A 67 -7.63 13.26 15.44
CA GLY A 67 -8.96 12.80 15.04
C GLY A 67 -8.95 11.44 14.34
N ALA A 68 -10.08 10.74 14.41
CA ALA A 68 -10.29 9.52 13.63
C ALA A 68 -10.46 9.87 12.14
N PRO A 69 -9.83 9.13 11.21
CA PRO A 69 -9.92 9.42 9.79
C PRO A 69 -11.29 9.05 9.22
N ASP A 70 -11.78 9.89 8.30
CA ASP A 70 -12.86 9.52 7.39
C ASP A 70 -12.37 8.57 6.30
N ILE A 71 -11.13 8.76 5.85
CA ILE A 71 -10.52 8.01 4.75
C ILE A 71 -9.13 7.51 5.17
N VAL A 72 -8.83 6.24 4.90
CA VAL A 72 -7.48 5.68 5.06
C VAL A 72 -6.92 5.31 3.69
N PHE A 73 -5.74 5.85 3.34
CA PHE A 73 -4.91 5.34 2.25
C PHE A 73 -3.76 4.55 2.85
N ALA A 74 -3.61 3.28 2.52
CA ALA A 74 -2.51 2.44 2.97
C ALA A 74 -1.72 1.92 1.77
N SER A 75 -0.40 2.12 1.79
CA SER A 75 0.51 1.58 0.77
C SER A 75 1.53 0.62 1.40
N PRO A 76 1.08 -0.50 2.00
CA PRO A 76 1.98 -1.40 2.74
C PRO A 76 3.07 -1.99 1.81
N PRO A 77 4.30 -2.22 2.34
CA PRO A 77 5.41 -2.73 1.53
C PRO A 77 5.09 -4.03 0.77
N CYS A 78 5.47 -4.09 -0.52
CA CYS A 78 5.10 -5.20 -1.41
C CYS A 78 6.17 -6.29 -1.60
N ARG A 79 7.35 -6.17 -0.96
CA ARG A 79 8.59 -6.89 -1.38
C ARG A 79 8.48 -8.42 -1.40
N ALA A 80 7.77 -9.03 -0.45
CA ALA A 80 7.56 -10.48 -0.44
C ALA A 80 6.31 -10.92 -1.22
N TRP A 81 5.38 -10.01 -1.47
CA TRP A 81 4.13 -10.29 -2.17
C TRP A 81 4.27 -10.31 -3.69
N THR A 82 5.35 -9.74 -4.22
CA THR A 82 5.60 -9.67 -5.66
C THR A 82 5.78 -11.04 -6.32
N THR A 83 5.22 -11.16 -7.52
CA THR A 83 5.41 -12.28 -8.46
C THR A 83 6.52 -12.03 -9.48
N ALA A 84 7.04 -10.81 -9.55
CA ALA A 84 7.92 -10.37 -10.64
C ALA A 84 9.34 -10.97 -10.62
N ASN A 85 9.78 -11.50 -9.48
CA ASN A 85 11.14 -12.00 -9.31
C ASN A 85 11.15 -13.52 -9.08
N PRO A 86 11.83 -14.31 -9.94
CA PRO A 86 12.10 -15.71 -9.64
C PRO A 86 12.99 -15.83 -8.39
N GLY A 87 12.88 -16.97 -7.71
CA GLY A 87 13.66 -17.26 -6.49
C GLY A 87 13.13 -16.64 -5.19
N LYS A 88 11.97 -15.96 -5.19
CA LYS A 88 11.30 -15.52 -3.94
C LYS A 88 10.88 -16.71 -3.08
N ALA A 89 10.91 -16.52 -1.75
CA ALA A 89 10.57 -17.56 -0.77
C ALA A 89 9.09 -17.95 -0.79
N LEU A 90 8.18 -17.00 -1.01
CA LEU A 90 6.75 -17.28 -1.14
C LEU A 90 6.47 -17.90 -2.51
N LYS A 91 6.08 -19.18 -2.52
CA LYS A 91 5.66 -19.91 -3.73
C LYS A 91 4.22 -19.54 -4.08
N ASN A 92 3.32 -19.67 -3.09
CA ASN A 92 1.89 -19.48 -3.28
C ASN A 92 1.17 -19.17 -1.96
N ILE A 93 -0.07 -18.73 -2.08
CA ILE A 93 -1.04 -18.66 -0.99
C ILE A 93 -2.20 -19.55 -1.42
N LEU A 94 -2.56 -20.55 -0.61
CA LEU A 94 -3.66 -21.46 -0.91
C LEU A 94 -5.01 -20.79 -0.63
N GLU A 95 -6.10 -21.37 -1.13
CA GLU A 95 -7.45 -20.81 -0.95
C GLU A 95 -7.87 -20.77 0.52
N ASN A 96 -7.40 -21.72 1.32
CA ASN A 96 -7.61 -21.76 2.77
C ASN A 96 -6.66 -20.84 3.56
N GLY A 97 -5.90 -19.97 2.88
CA GLY A 97 -4.98 -19.02 3.50
C GLY A 97 -3.57 -19.56 3.77
N ASN A 98 -3.33 -20.87 3.70
CA ASN A 98 -2.02 -21.45 3.99
C ASN A 98 -0.94 -20.89 3.05
N LEU A 99 0.21 -20.53 3.62
CA LEU A 99 1.36 -20.06 2.85
C LEU A 99 2.22 -21.25 2.40
N GLU A 100 2.43 -21.38 1.09
CA GLU A 100 3.42 -22.32 0.56
C GLU A 100 4.77 -21.59 0.45
N LEU A 101 5.74 -22.02 1.26
CA LEU A 101 7.10 -21.48 1.27
C LEU A 101 8.10 -22.45 0.63
N LYS A 102 9.09 -21.88 -0.06
CA LYS A 102 10.26 -22.62 -0.50
C LYS A 102 11.23 -22.80 0.67
N ASN A 103 11.71 -24.02 0.81
CA ASN A 103 12.67 -24.40 1.85
C ASN A 103 14.11 -24.01 1.48
N TYR A 104 15.04 -24.22 2.41
CA TYR A 104 16.46 -23.89 2.23
C TYR A 104 17.09 -24.56 0.99
N SER A 105 16.80 -25.85 0.76
CA SER A 105 17.33 -26.61 -0.38
C SER A 105 16.95 -26.00 -1.73
N HIS A 106 15.74 -25.42 -1.87
CA HIS A 106 15.35 -24.70 -3.07
C HIS A 106 16.30 -23.54 -3.38
N PHE A 107 16.76 -22.81 -2.36
CA PHE A 107 17.65 -21.66 -2.54
C PHE A 107 19.06 -22.07 -2.93
N ILE A 108 19.57 -23.16 -2.36
CA ILE A 108 20.85 -23.75 -2.77
C ILE A 108 20.80 -24.12 -4.26
N ALA A 109 19.83 -24.95 -4.65
CA ALA A 109 19.66 -25.36 -6.04
C ALA A 109 19.43 -24.18 -7.00
N TYR A 110 18.59 -23.21 -6.62
CA TYR A 110 18.37 -22.01 -7.44
C TYR A 110 19.66 -21.19 -7.64
N ASN A 111 20.48 -21.05 -6.59
CA ASN A 111 21.70 -20.26 -6.63
C ASN A 111 22.86 -20.94 -7.39
N GLU A 112 22.79 -22.24 -7.67
CA GLU A 112 23.75 -22.95 -8.53
C GLU A 112 23.69 -22.44 -9.98
N TYR A 113 22.49 -22.14 -10.48
CA TYR A 113 22.26 -21.73 -11.87
C TYR A 113 21.96 -20.24 -12.04
N ALA A 114 21.60 -19.54 -10.95
CA ALA A 114 21.30 -18.11 -11.01
C ALA A 114 22.56 -17.26 -11.25
N GLN A 115 22.42 -16.27 -12.12
CA GLN A 115 23.40 -15.19 -12.29
C GLN A 115 23.66 -14.50 -10.94
N TRP A 116 24.87 -13.95 -10.74
CA TRP A 116 25.31 -13.40 -9.44
C TRP A 116 24.32 -12.36 -8.87
N HIS A 117 23.76 -11.49 -9.70
CA HIS A 117 22.78 -10.46 -9.30
C HIS A 117 21.36 -11.01 -9.07
N ALA A 118 21.10 -12.24 -9.53
CA ALA A 118 19.82 -12.93 -9.38
C ALA A 118 19.82 -13.94 -8.22
N LYS A 119 20.98 -14.22 -7.60
CA LYS A 119 21.09 -15.06 -6.41
C LYS A 119 20.24 -14.51 -5.26
N ARG A 120 19.79 -15.41 -4.39
CA ARG A 120 18.89 -15.10 -3.28
C ARG A 120 19.41 -15.72 -1.99
N ASP A 121 19.34 -14.96 -0.92
CA ASP A 121 19.65 -15.44 0.42
C ASP A 121 18.35 -15.93 1.08
N PHE A 122 18.36 -17.16 1.58
CA PHE A 122 17.18 -17.76 2.19
C PHE A 122 16.67 -16.94 3.38
N PHE A 123 17.55 -16.56 4.31
CA PHE A 123 17.16 -15.87 5.54
C PHE A 123 16.66 -14.45 5.28
N LYS A 124 17.25 -13.74 4.31
CA LYS A 124 16.75 -12.43 3.86
C LYS A 124 15.36 -12.53 3.24
N GLU A 125 15.10 -13.59 2.47
CA GLU A 125 13.78 -13.80 1.85
C GLU A 125 12.72 -14.23 2.89
N GLN A 126 13.08 -15.04 3.89
CA GLN A 126 12.19 -15.34 5.02
C GLN A 126 11.91 -14.09 5.87
N SER A 127 12.93 -13.30 6.18
CA SER A 127 12.77 -12.02 6.87
C SER A 127 11.82 -11.09 6.11
N SER A 128 11.97 -10.98 4.79
CA SER A 128 11.05 -10.19 3.96
C SER A 128 9.61 -10.69 4.02
N ILE A 129 9.37 -11.99 4.14
CA ILE A 129 8.01 -12.54 4.33
C ILE A 129 7.44 -12.13 5.69
N LEU A 130 8.24 -12.21 6.76
CA LEU A 130 7.82 -11.82 8.10
C LEU A 130 7.47 -10.32 8.16
N GLU A 131 8.30 -9.45 7.58
CA GLU A 131 8.02 -8.01 7.45
C GLU A 131 6.71 -7.75 6.68
N ALA A 132 6.53 -8.45 5.56
CA ALA A 132 5.36 -8.28 4.72
C ALA A 132 4.08 -8.77 5.42
N GLN A 133 4.12 -9.89 6.12
CA GLN A 133 3.01 -10.36 6.96
C GLN A 133 2.71 -9.36 8.08
N SER A 134 3.74 -8.93 8.80
CA SER A 134 3.63 -8.00 9.93
C SER A 134 2.97 -6.67 9.53
N THR A 135 3.38 -6.10 8.40
CA THR A 135 2.79 -4.84 7.89
C THR A 135 1.40 -5.02 7.28
N THR A 136 1.13 -6.11 6.55
CA THR A 136 -0.22 -6.38 6.03
C THR A 136 -1.22 -6.62 7.16
N LEU A 137 -0.87 -7.47 8.14
CA LEU A 137 -1.76 -7.75 9.28
C LEU A 137 -1.99 -6.50 10.14
N ALA A 138 -0.94 -5.71 10.37
CA ALA A 138 -1.09 -4.42 11.05
C ALA A 138 -2.02 -3.47 10.28
N THR A 139 -1.93 -3.43 8.94
CA THR A 139 -2.86 -2.64 8.11
C THR A 139 -4.31 -3.06 8.36
N ILE A 140 -4.59 -4.38 8.37
CA ILE A 140 -5.95 -4.90 8.62
C ILE A 140 -6.41 -4.56 10.05
N LEU A 141 -5.54 -4.76 11.06
CA LEU A 141 -5.83 -4.40 12.46
C LEU A 141 -6.18 -2.91 12.60
N ILE A 142 -5.39 -2.03 11.97
CA ILE A 142 -5.61 -0.58 11.99
C ILE A 142 -6.96 -0.25 11.33
N LEU A 143 -7.28 -0.84 10.17
CA LEU A 143 -8.57 -0.61 9.50
C LEU A 143 -9.75 -1.08 10.36
N GLN A 144 -9.63 -2.22 11.04
CA GLN A 144 -10.66 -2.74 11.95
C GLN A 144 -10.85 -1.86 13.19
N LEU A 145 -9.76 -1.27 13.70
CA LEU A 145 -9.79 -0.35 14.83
C LEU A 145 -10.41 1.01 14.44
N LEU A 146 -9.97 1.58 13.31
CA LEU A 146 -10.38 2.92 12.87
C LEU A 146 -11.77 2.94 12.24
N LYS A 147 -12.19 1.85 11.59
CA LYS A 147 -13.45 1.73 10.83
C LYS A 147 -13.71 2.97 9.96
N PRO A 148 -12.77 3.37 9.08
CA PRO A 148 -12.94 4.56 8.26
C PRO A 148 -14.13 4.38 7.32
N LYS A 149 -14.73 5.48 6.89
CA LYS A 149 -15.85 5.43 5.94
C LYS A 149 -15.42 4.81 4.62
N ILE A 150 -14.20 5.14 4.19
CA ILE A 150 -13.57 4.60 2.99
C ILE A 150 -12.13 4.21 3.32
N PHE A 151 -11.67 3.08 2.81
CA PHE A 151 -10.24 2.76 2.82
C PHE A 151 -9.74 2.41 1.44
N PHE A 152 -8.43 2.55 1.26
CA PHE A 152 -7.71 2.07 0.10
C PHE A 152 -6.45 1.34 0.56
N ILE A 153 -6.20 0.16 -0.02
CA ILE A 153 -4.94 -0.58 0.10
C ILE A 153 -4.32 -0.64 -1.29
N GLU A 154 -3.25 0.12 -1.50
CA GLU A 154 -2.50 0.18 -2.76
C GLU A 154 -1.45 -0.93 -2.83
N ASN A 155 -1.44 -1.64 -3.97
CA ASN A 155 -0.32 -2.49 -4.33
C ASN A 155 -0.33 -2.78 -5.85
N PRO A 156 0.80 -3.21 -6.43
CA PRO A 156 0.81 -3.72 -7.80
C PRO A 156 -0.27 -4.79 -8.02
N GLN A 157 -0.92 -4.77 -9.17
CA GLN A 157 -2.05 -5.66 -9.46
C GLN A 157 -1.69 -7.16 -9.36
N SER A 158 -0.44 -7.51 -9.66
CA SER A 158 0.05 -8.89 -9.58
C SER A 158 0.52 -9.32 -8.18
N SER A 159 0.35 -8.46 -7.18
CA SER A 159 0.77 -8.71 -5.80
C SER A 159 -0.09 -9.77 -5.14
N ARG A 160 0.55 -10.72 -4.44
CA ARG A 160 -0.13 -11.74 -3.63
C ARG A 160 -0.76 -11.16 -2.36
N ILE A 161 -0.53 -9.88 -2.04
CA ILE A 161 -1.11 -9.26 -0.84
C ILE A 161 -2.64 -9.34 -0.84
N PHE A 162 -3.30 -9.15 -1.98
CA PHE A 162 -4.75 -9.22 -2.06
C PHE A 162 -5.27 -10.63 -1.78
N LYS A 163 -4.56 -11.65 -2.24
CA LYS A 163 -4.88 -13.05 -1.90
C LYS A 163 -4.61 -13.34 -0.42
N TYR A 164 -3.56 -12.77 0.15
CA TYR A 164 -3.29 -12.89 1.59
C TYR A 164 -4.40 -12.23 2.43
N ILE A 165 -4.80 -11.01 2.08
CA ILE A 165 -5.88 -10.27 2.76
C ILE A 165 -7.20 -11.07 2.68
N ASN A 166 -7.57 -11.57 1.51
CA ASN A 166 -8.82 -12.29 1.34
C ASN A 166 -8.78 -13.71 1.96
N SER A 167 -7.78 -14.52 1.64
CA SER A 167 -7.75 -15.94 2.02
C SER A 167 -7.18 -16.21 3.42
N PHE A 168 -6.22 -15.39 3.88
CA PHE A 168 -5.59 -15.58 5.20
C PHE A 168 -6.22 -14.68 6.26
N CYS A 169 -6.44 -13.40 5.95
CA CYS A 169 -7.03 -12.47 6.92
C CYS A 169 -8.57 -12.54 6.95
N ASN A 170 -9.19 -13.22 5.97
CA ASN A 170 -10.64 -13.22 5.75
C ASN A 170 -11.25 -11.82 5.76
N PHE A 171 -10.55 -10.87 5.12
CA PHE A 171 -10.94 -9.47 5.08
C PHE A 171 -11.36 -9.11 3.66
N GLU A 172 -12.67 -8.91 3.46
CA GLU A 172 -13.23 -8.67 2.14
C GLU A 172 -12.87 -7.29 1.59
N THR A 173 -12.50 -7.26 0.30
CA THR A 173 -12.16 -6.04 -0.41
C THR A 173 -12.66 -6.07 -1.85
N ILE A 174 -12.99 -4.89 -2.38
CA ILE A 174 -13.30 -4.64 -3.79
C ILE A 174 -12.01 -4.17 -4.47
N ASN A 175 -11.56 -4.90 -5.49
CA ASN A 175 -10.33 -4.60 -6.22
C ASN A 175 -10.58 -3.59 -7.34
N ASN A 176 -10.25 -2.32 -7.11
CA ASN A 176 -10.30 -1.27 -8.14
C ASN A 176 -8.97 -1.26 -8.93
N LYS A 177 -8.98 -1.83 -10.13
CA LYS A 177 -7.79 -2.01 -10.98
C LYS A 177 -7.57 -0.81 -11.89
N LEU A 178 -6.33 -0.36 -12.01
CA LEU A 178 -5.98 0.83 -12.77
C LEU A 178 -4.56 0.80 -13.33
N HIS A 179 -4.26 1.75 -14.22
CA HIS A 179 -2.90 2.01 -14.70
C HIS A 179 -2.48 3.44 -14.36
N TYR A 180 -1.32 3.65 -13.73
CA TYR A 180 -0.82 5.01 -13.42
C TYR A 180 -0.71 5.89 -14.68
N PHE A 181 -0.23 5.32 -15.78
CA PHE A 181 -0.16 5.98 -17.09
C PHE A 181 -1.51 6.46 -17.66
N ALA A 182 -2.64 5.93 -17.18
CA ALA A 182 -3.97 6.42 -17.58
C ALA A 182 -4.33 7.74 -16.89
N TYR A 183 -3.60 8.10 -15.83
CA TYR A 183 -3.76 9.34 -15.07
C TYR A 183 -2.64 10.34 -15.32
N ASP A 184 -1.42 9.87 -15.61
CA ASP A 184 -0.31 10.78 -15.92
C ASP A 184 0.66 10.10 -16.91
N LYS A 185 0.84 10.71 -18.08
CA LYS A 185 1.71 10.19 -19.14
C LYS A 185 3.20 10.18 -18.77
N ASN A 186 3.59 10.88 -17.71
CA ASN A 186 4.94 10.87 -17.15
C ASN A 186 5.20 9.67 -16.24
N PHE A 187 4.19 8.83 -15.98
CA PHE A 187 4.37 7.59 -15.23
C PHE A 187 4.56 6.37 -16.15
N PRO A 188 5.26 5.31 -15.68
CA PRO A 188 5.23 4.03 -16.36
C PRO A 188 3.81 3.48 -16.38
N LYS A 189 3.54 2.54 -17.29
CA LYS A 189 2.30 1.75 -17.30
C LYS A 189 2.29 0.72 -16.16
N LYS A 190 2.29 1.22 -14.92
CA LYS A 190 2.23 0.40 -13.71
C LYS A 190 0.80 -0.06 -13.50
N ALA A 191 0.58 -1.38 -13.59
CA ALA A 191 -0.68 -1.99 -13.23
C ALA A 191 -0.80 -2.11 -11.71
N THR A 192 -1.81 -1.46 -11.16
CA THR A 192 -2.00 -1.28 -9.72
C THR A 192 -3.44 -1.57 -9.36
N THR A 193 -3.65 -2.08 -8.15
CA THR A 193 -4.98 -2.21 -7.56
C THR A 193 -5.05 -1.33 -6.31
N PHE A 194 -6.15 -0.60 -6.16
CA PHE A 194 -6.56 0.04 -4.91
C PHE A 194 -7.73 -0.78 -4.34
N ALA A 195 -7.41 -1.71 -3.44
CA ALA A 195 -8.43 -2.51 -2.78
C ALA A 195 -9.19 -1.63 -1.76
N SER A 196 -10.52 -1.65 -1.79
CA SER A 196 -11.37 -0.74 -1.02
C SER A 196 -12.64 -1.42 -0.52
N ASN A 197 -13.39 -0.75 0.35
CA ASN A 197 -14.76 -1.12 0.70
C ASN A 197 -15.82 -0.60 -0.30
N TYR A 198 -15.42 0.17 -1.31
CA TYR A 198 -16.31 0.61 -2.40
C TYR A 198 -15.70 0.35 -3.77
N TYR A 199 -16.59 0.29 -4.77
CA TYR A 199 -16.19 0.38 -6.17
C TYR A 199 -15.88 1.84 -6.52
N PHE A 200 -14.81 2.04 -7.27
CA PHE A 200 -14.40 3.32 -7.83
C PHE A 200 -14.26 3.20 -9.34
N ASP A 201 -14.75 4.22 -10.05
CA ASP A 201 -14.58 4.30 -11.50
C ASP A 201 -13.14 4.70 -11.79
N THR A 202 -12.30 3.69 -12.07
CA THR A 202 -10.86 3.84 -12.19
C THR A 202 -10.38 3.62 -13.62
N LYS A 203 -9.38 4.40 -14.05
CA LYS A 203 -8.93 4.40 -15.44
C LYS A 203 -7.91 3.30 -15.71
N THR A 204 -8.16 2.53 -16.76
CA THR A 204 -7.20 1.60 -17.37
C THR A 204 -6.91 2.03 -18.80
N THR A 205 -5.84 1.51 -19.39
CA THR A 205 -5.47 1.83 -20.77
C THR A 205 -4.73 0.69 -21.46
N LYS A 206 -5.00 0.50 -22.76
CA LYS A 206 -4.24 -0.42 -23.62
C LYS A 206 -2.98 0.22 -24.19
N GLU A 207 -2.86 1.54 -24.16
CA GLU A 207 -1.69 2.28 -24.65
C GLU A 207 -0.39 1.79 -24.02
N LYS A 208 0.70 1.85 -24.77
CA LYS A 208 2.04 1.55 -24.27
C LYS A 208 2.63 2.83 -23.67
N SER A 209 3.24 2.73 -22.50
CA SER A 209 4.07 3.81 -21.96
C SER A 209 5.49 3.66 -22.50
N ASN A 210 6.09 4.77 -22.95
CA ASN A 210 7.50 4.82 -23.34
C ASN A 210 8.43 4.88 -22.11
N ILE A 211 7.87 5.05 -20.92
CA ILE A 211 8.60 5.13 -19.66
C ILE A 211 8.65 3.74 -19.03
N LYS A 212 9.86 3.21 -18.87
CA LYS A 212 10.08 1.93 -18.18
C LYS A 212 10.32 2.18 -16.70
N MET A 213 9.72 1.36 -15.84
CA MET A 213 9.90 1.45 -14.38
C MET A 213 11.36 1.26 -13.93
N ILE A 214 12.17 0.52 -14.70
CA ILE A 214 13.61 0.36 -14.46
C ILE A 214 14.42 1.64 -14.72
N ASN A 215 13.86 2.57 -15.51
CA ASN A 215 14.49 3.85 -15.82
C ASN A 215 14.11 4.93 -14.81
N LEU A 216 13.15 4.67 -13.93
CA LEU A 216 12.86 5.56 -12.80
C LEU A 216 13.99 5.41 -11.79
N GLY A 217 14.60 6.54 -11.43
CA GLY A 217 15.84 6.57 -10.66
C GLY A 217 15.74 5.91 -9.29
N ASN A 218 15.38 6.69 -8.27
CA ASN A 218 15.44 6.22 -6.90
C ASN A 218 14.13 5.51 -6.47
N TYR A 219 14.10 5.01 -5.23
CA TYR A 219 12.89 4.35 -4.70
C TYR A 219 11.67 5.28 -4.63
N ASN A 220 11.88 6.56 -4.30
CA ASN A 220 10.79 7.54 -4.17
C ASN A 220 10.05 7.69 -5.49
N ASP A 221 10.78 7.84 -6.60
CA ASP A 221 10.20 7.96 -7.95
C ASP A 221 9.38 6.73 -8.34
N ARG A 222 9.86 5.52 -7.98
CA ARG A 222 9.19 4.25 -8.28
C ARG A 222 7.96 4.00 -7.41
N SER A 223 7.94 4.58 -6.22
CA SER A 223 6.82 4.52 -5.27
C SER A 223 5.80 5.65 -5.44
N ALA A 224 6.10 6.65 -6.27
CA ALA A 224 5.22 7.78 -6.50
C ALA A 224 3.88 7.31 -7.08
N ILE A 225 2.81 8.01 -6.69
CA ILE A 225 1.45 7.80 -7.18
C ILE A 225 1.04 9.09 -7.92
N PRO A 226 0.44 9.01 -9.12
CA PRO A 226 0.00 10.20 -9.83
C PRO A 226 -0.95 11.06 -8.99
N ASN A 227 -0.72 12.38 -8.95
CA ASN A 227 -1.57 13.30 -8.20
C ASN A 227 -3.02 13.26 -8.71
N GLU A 228 -3.21 13.22 -10.03
CA GLU A 228 -4.54 13.16 -10.65
C GLU A 228 -5.34 11.92 -10.22
N LEU A 229 -4.66 10.79 -10.01
CA LEU A 229 -5.29 9.57 -9.49
C LEU A 229 -5.79 9.78 -8.04
N ILE A 230 -4.96 10.35 -7.18
CA ILE A 230 -5.31 10.58 -5.77
C ILE A 230 -6.49 11.57 -5.68
N ILE A 231 -6.44 12.64 -6.47
CA ILE A 231 -7.50 13.66 -6.53
C ILE A 231 -8.82 13.04 -7.02
N ASP A 232 -8.79 12.21 -8.08
CA ASP A 232 -9.96 11.50 -8.60
C ASP A 232 -10.60 10.59 -7.53
N LEU A 233 -9.79 9.78 -6.85
CA LEU A 233 -10.27 8.90 -5.77
C LEU A 233 -10.89 9.70 -4.60
N ILE A 234 -10.30 10.84 -4.23
CA ILE A 234 -10.84 11.72 -3.19
C ILE A 234 -12.15 12.40 -3.64
N TYR A 235 -12.23 12.84 -4.88
CA TYR A 235 -13.45 13.42 -5.45
C TYR A 235 -14.62 12.42 -5.40
N GLN A 236 -14.39 11.20 -5.87
CA GLN A 236 -15.38 10.12 -5.79
C GLN A 236 -15.74 9.79 -4.33
N SER A 237 -14.75 9.76 -3.42
CA SER A 237 -14.94 9.53 -1.99
C SER A 237 -15.82 10.59 -1.32
N LYS A 238 -15.60 11.87 -1.64
CA LYS A 238 -16.44 12.99 -1.19
C LYS A 238 -17.89 12.78 -1.65
N GLY A 239 -18.09 12.40 -2.90
CA GLY A 239 -19.40 12.06 -3.45
C GLY A 239 -20.11 10.94 -2.68
N ILE A 240 -19.40 9.87 -2.31
CA ILE A 240 -19.96 8.76 -1.51
C ILE A 240 -20.29 9.20 -0.09
N ILE A 241 -19.37 9.91 0.58
CA ILE A 241 -19.50 10.29 1.99
C ILE A 241 -20.58 11.36 2.18
N TRP A 242 -20.67 12.34 1.29
CA TRP A 242 -21.63 13.45 1.42
C TRP A 242 -23.03 13.09 0.93
N LYS A 243 -23.19 12.22 -0.07
CA LYS A 243 -24.51 11.69 -0.44
C LYS A 243 -25.21 10.94 0.69
N LYS A 244 -24.45 10.32 1.60
CA LYS A 244 -25.00 9.63 2.79
C LYS A 244 -25.44 10.56 3.93
N LYS A 245 -25.17 11.87 3.83
CA LYS A 245 -25.55 12.86 4.85
C LYS A 245 -26.87 13.56 4.55
N ASN A 246 -27.39 13.43 3.33
CA ASN A 246 -28.67 13.95 2.89
C ASN A 246 -29.67 12.79 2.76
#